data_AF-A0A3G6YKA7-F1
#
_entry.id   AF-A0A3G6YKA7-F1
#
_cell.length_a   1.000
_cell.length_b   1.000
_cell.length_c   1.000
_cell.angle_alpha   90.00
_cell.angle_beta   90.00
_cell.angle_gamma   90.00
#
_symmetry.space_group_name_H-M   'P 1'
#
loop_
_entity.id
_entity.type
_entity.pdbx_description
1 polymer ?
#
loop_
_entity_poly.entity_id
_entity_poly.type
_entity_poly.pdbx_seq_one_letter_code
_entity_poly.pdbx_strand_id
1 'polypeptide(L)' 'MTSSLKQLTLFNQGLAKNSRFAKGMDGTLQAIEHLGYVQIDTISVVERAHHHILWSRVPDYELSHLNSLVGARQIF' A
#
# COMPACT_ATOMS: atom_id res chain seq x y z
N MET A 1 14.08 -19.95 15.25
CA MET A 1 13.37 -20.37 14.02
C MET A 1 12.23 -19.42 13.63
N THR A 2 11.40 -18.94 14.56
CA THR A 2 10.27 -18.03 14.25
C THR A 2 10.68 -16.62 13.82
N SER A 3 11.81 -16.12 14.30
CA SER A 3 12.32 -14.77 13.95
C SER A 3 12.58 -14.60 12.45
N SER A 4 13.18 -15.61 11.80
CA SER A 4 13.46 -15.59 10.36
C SER A 4 12.19 -15.58 9.51
N LEU A 5 11.17 -16.35 9.90
CA LEU A 5 9.87 -16.35 9.23
C LEU A 5 9.17 -15.00 9.37
N LYS A 6 9.18 -14.41 10.57
CA LYS A 6 8.62 -13.06 10.79
C LYS A 6 9.31 -12.03 9.90
N GLN A 7 10.64 -12.06 9.82
CA GLN A 7 11.39 -11.13 8.99
C GLN A 7 11.08 -11.30 7.51
N LEU A 8 11.01 -12.54 7.03
CA LEU A 8 10.64 -12.86 5.65
C LEU A 8 9.22 -12.36 5.32
N THR A 9 8.26 -12.58 6.23
CA THR A 9 6.89 -12.08 6.07
C THR A 9 6.85 -10.55 5.98
N LEU A 10 7.54 -9.84 6.88
CA LEU A 10 7.58 -8.37 6.85
C LEU A 10 8.22 -7.85 5.57
N PHE A 11 9.29 -8.49 5.09
CA PHE A 11 9.93 -8.14 3.83
C PHE A 11 8.98 -8.35 2.64
N ASN A 12 8.34 -9.52 2.55
CA ASN A 12 7.40 -9.84 1.48
C ASN A 12 6.11 -9.01 1.55
N GLN A 13 5.75 -8.48 2.71
CA GLN A 13 4.62 -7.56 2.86
C GLN A 13 4.98 -6.10 2.52
N GLY A 14 6.25 -5.80 2.22
CA GLY A 14 6.73 -4.44 2.00
C GLY A 14 6.78 -3.59 3.28
N LEU A 15 6.84 -4.22 4.45
CA LEU A 15 6.89 -3.58 5.77
C LEU A 15 8.30 -3.59 6.40
N ALA A 16 9.30 -4.07 5.65
CA ALA A 16 10.69 -3.98 6.06
C ALA A 16 11.28 -2.59 5.75
N LYS A 17 12.38 -2.22 6.45
CA LYS A 17 13.01 -0.89 6.42
C LYS A 17 13.53 -0.41 5.05
N ASN A 18 13.51 -1.25 4.01
CA ASN A 18 13.99 -0.89 2.68
C ASN A 18 12.78 -0.53 1.80
N SER A 19 12.82 0.63 1.15
CA SER A 19 11.78 1.10 0.23
C SER A 19 11.63 0.11 -0.94
N ARG A 20 10.74 -0.87 -0.77
CA ARG A 20 10.45 -1.92 -1.76
C ARG A 20 9.82 -1.34 -3.02
N PHE A 21 9.06 -0.26 -2.86
CA PHE A 21 8.32 0.38 -3.93
C PHE A 21 8.93 1.73 -4.29
N ALA A 22 8.60 2.21 -5.48
CA ALA A 22 8.87 3.58 -5.88
C ALA A 22 8.17 4.60 -4.93
N LYS A 23 8.37 5.88 -5.23
CA LYS A 23 7.75 7.00 -4.53
C LYS A 23 6.45 7.42 -5.21
N GLY A 24 5.64 8.19 -4.50
CA GLY A 24 4.44 8.83 -5.06
C GLY A 24 3.43 7.85 -5.65
N MET A 25 2.81 8.26 -6.76
CA MET A 25 1.75 7.50 -7.43
C MET A 25 2.26 6.16 -7.99
N ASP A 26 3.44 6.12 -8.59
CA ASP A 26 4.05 4.88 -9.10
C ASP A 26 4.32 3.89 -7.96
N GLY A 27 4.82 4.39 -6.82
CA GLY A 27 4.98 3.59 -5.61
C GLY A 27 3.67 3.01 -5.11
N THR A 28 2.62 3.82 -5.16
CA THR A 28 1.27 3.43 -4.72
C THR A 28 0.71 2.33 -5.61
N LEU A 29 0.85 2.45 -6.93
CA LEU A 29 0.43 1.42 -7.90
C LEU A 29 1.19 0.12 -7.66
N GLN A 30 2.51 0.16 -7.58
CA GLN A 30 3.35 -1.02 -7.32
C GLN A 30 2.97 -1.71 -5.99
N ALA A 31 2.66 -0.93 -4.96
CA ALA A 31 2.23 -1.47 -3.67
C ALA A 31 0.87 -2.20 -3.78
N ILE A 32 -0.10 -1.64 -4.51
CA ILE A 32 -1.41 -2.26 -4.72
C ILE A 32 -1.28 -3.55 -5.54
N GLU A 33 -0.53 -3.52 -6.64
CA GLU A 33 -0.27 -4.70 -7.48
C GLU A 33 0.42 -5.81 -6.69
N HIS A 34 1.42 -5.44 -5.88
CA HIS A 34 2.14 -6.39 -5.03
C HIS A 34 1.26 -7.01 -3.93
N LEU A 35 0.33 -6.24 -3.35
CA LEU A 35 -0.63 -6.75 -2.38
C LEU A 35 -1.74 -7.59 -3.03
N GLY A 36 -1.96 -7.44 -4.33
CA GLY A 36 -3.03 -8.08 -5.09
C GLY A 36 -4.41 -7.45 -4.89
N TYR A 37 -4.67 -6.84 -3.74
CA TYR A 37 -5.85 -6.02 -3.48
C TYR A 37 -5.64 -5.11 -2.27
N VAL A 38 -6.42 -4.02 -2.21
CA VAL A 38 -6.62 -3.21 -1.00
C VAL A 38 -8.11 -2.99 -0.84
N GLN A 39 -8.68 -3.39 0.29
CA GLN A 39 -10.09 -3.18 0.57
C GLN A 39 -10.34 -1.71 0.95
N ILE A 40 -11.20 -1.04 0.20
CA ILE A 40 -11.71 0.29 0.53
C ILE A 40 -12.98 0.07 1.36
N ASP A 41 -12.91 0.38 2.65
CA ASP A 41 -14.07 0.29 3.54
C ASP A 41 -15.06 1.42 3.24
N THR A 42 -16.36 1.11 3.21
CA THR A 42 -17.45 2.06 2.90
C THR A 42 -17.88 2.94 4.08
N ILE A 43 -17.23 2.82 5.24
CA ILE A 43 -17.55 3.66 6.41
C ILE A 43 -16.87 5.02 6.24
N SER A 44 -17.62 5.95 5.65
CA SER A 44 -17.23 7.33 5.34
C SER A 44 -16.85 8.19 6.56
N VAL A 45 -17.13 7.73 7.78
CA VAL A 45 -16.83 8.48 9.02
C VAL A 45 -15.39 8.24 9.50
N VAL A 46 -14.74 7.14 9.09
CA VAL A 46 -13.38 6.77 9.53
C VAL A 46 -12.60 6.14 8.36
N GLU A 47 -12.49 6.86 7.26
CA GLU A 47 -11.64 6.47 6.12
C GLU A 47 -10.16 6.49 6.54
N ARG A 48 -9.63 5.35 7.00
CA ARG A 48 -8.24 5.28 7.47
C ARG A 48 -7.50 4.01 7.12
N ALA A 49 -8.15 2.85 7.10
CA ALA A 49 -7.44 1.57 7.01
C ALA A 49 -6.63 1.42 5.71
N HIS A 50 -7.25 1.62 4.56
CA HIS A 50 -6.57 1.53 3.25
C HIS A 50 -5.50 2.61 3.08
N HIS A 51 -5.71 3.83 3.58
CA HIS A 51 -4.68 4.86 3.58
C HIS A 51 -3.48 4.49 4.46
N HIS A 52 -3.69 3.91 5.65
CA HIS A 52 -2.59 3.43 6.49
C HIS A 52 -1.83 2.25 5.86
N ILE A 53 -2.53 1.34 5.17
CA ILE A 53 -1.91 0.24 4.42
C ILE A 53 -0.94 0.79 3.38
N LEU A 54 -1.36 1.80 2.61
CA LEU A 54 -0.54 2.42 1.57
C LEU A 54 0.59 3.27 2.16
N TRP A 55 0.31 4.10 3.17
CA TRP A 55 1.32 4.94 3.82
C TRP A 55 2.43 4.14 4.49
N SER A 56 2.11 3.00 5.09
CA SER A 56 3.12 2.11 5.71
C SER A 56 4.10 1.49 4.71
N ARG A 57 3.79 1.52 3.41
CA ARG A 57 4.59 0.94 2.32
C ARG A 57 5.20 2.00 1.40
N VAL A 58 4.51 3.12 1.25
CA VAL A 58 4.88 4.27 0.41
C VAL A 58 4.78 5.51 1.30
N PRO A 59 5.89 5.94 1.93
CA PRO A 59 5.86 6.99 2.96
C PRO A 59 5.35 8.35 2.48
N ASP A 60 5.45 8.63 1.18
CA ASP A 60 4.96 9.82 0.50
C ASP A 60 3.62 9.58 -0.22
N TYR A 61 2.85 8.58 0.23
CA TYR A 61 1.48 8.35 -0.22
C TYR A 61 0.57 9.55 0.11
N GLU A 62 -0.18 10.00 -0.90
CA GLU A 62 -1.24 10.99 -0.75
C GLU A 62 -2.60 10.36 -1.09
N LEU A 63 -3.67 10.88 -0.46
CA LEU A 63 -5.06 10.50 -0.73
C LEU A 63 -5.40 10.59 -2.23
N SER A 64 -4.86 11.62 -2.89
CA SER A 64 -5.02 11.89 -4.33
C SER A 64 -4.55 10.73 -5.20
N HIS A 65 -3.49 10.00 -4.81
CA HIS A 65 -2.94 8.91 -5.62
C HIS A 65 -3.97 7.81 -5.86
N LEU A 66 -4.70 7.39 -4.81
CA LEU A 66 -5.71 6.33 -4.94
C LEU A 66 -6.83 6.78 -5.90
N ASN A 67 -7.32 8.00 -5.72
CA ASN A 67 -8.36 8.57 -6.59
C ASN A 67 -7.90 8.72 -8.05
N SER A 68 -6.65 9.15 -8.27
CA SER A 68 -6.06 9.25 -9.60
C SER A 68 -5.91 7.90 -10.28
N LEU A 69 -5.43 6.88 -9.55
CA LEU A 69 -5.27 5.52 -10.09
C LEU A 69 -6.63 4.88 -10.45
N VAL A 70 -7.66 5.07 -9.63
CA VAL A 70 -9.05 4.65 -9.94
C VAL A 70 -9.57 5.39 -11.17
N GLY A 71 -9.43 6.72 -11.20
CA GLY A 71 -9.88 7.55 -12.32
C GLY A 71 -9.20 7.20 -13.64
N ALA A 72 -7.91 6.84 -13.59
CA ALA A 72 -7.13 6.38 -14.72
C ALA A 72 -7.39 4.91 -15.10
N ARG A 73 -8.19 4.16 -14.32
CA ARG A 73 -8.45 2.72 -14.50
C ARG A 73 -7.17 1.87 -14.49
N GLN A 74 -6.19 2.30 -13.68
CA GLN A 74 -4.97 1.53 -13.44
C GLN A 74 -5.15 0.55 -12.28
N ILE A 75 -6.14 0.83 -11.43
CA ILE A 75 -6.65 -0.08 -10.41
C ILE A 75 -8.18 -0.09 -10.56
N PHE A 76 -8.79 -1.26 -10.33
CA PHE A 76 -10.18 -1.63 -10.68
C PHE A 76 -10.42 -1.90 -12.17
#